data_AF-A0A956A0N8-F1
#
_entry.id   AF-A0A956A0N8-F1
#
_cell.length_a   1.000
_cell.length_b   1.000
_cell.length_c   1.000
_cell.angle_alpha   90.00
_cell.angle_beta   90.00
_cell.angle_gamma   90.00
#
_symmetry.space_group_name_H-M   'P 1'
#
loop_
_entity.id
_entity.type
_entity.pdbx_description
1 polymer ?
#
loop_
_entity_poly.entity_id
_entity_poly.type
_entity_poly.pdbx_seq_one_letter_code
_entity_poly.pdbx_strand_id
1 'polypeptide(L)'
;LAAHLEREGALVRAPGDLWFARAAVDALVARVRAHLDAHGEVDTAAYKRLTGTTRRTTVPLMELLDALGVTRRDGDRRVAR
;
A
#
# COMPACT_ATOMS: atom_id res chain seq x y z
N LEU A 1 8.21 14.29 16.96
CA LEU A 1 8.64 12.87 16.91
C LEU A 1 8.39 12.24 15.53
N ALA A 2 7.16 12.22 15.02
CA ALA A 2 6.85 11.67 13.69
C ALA A 2 7.71 12.27 12.55
N ALA A 3 7.84 13.60 12.49
CA ALA A 3 8.67 14.28 11.50
C ALA A 3 10.18 13.96 11.59
N HIS A 4 10.68 13.44 12.71
CA HIS A 4 12.07 13.00 12.85
C HIS A 4 12.25 11.59 12.27
N LEU A 5 11.33 10.67 12.57
CA LEU A 5 11.33 9.30 12.02
C LEU A 5 11.02 9.27 10.52
N GLU A 6 10.26 10.23 9.99
CA GLU A 6 10.11 10.43 8.54
C GLU A 6 11.44 10.84 7.88
N ARG A 7 12.21 11.74 8.49
CA ARG A 7 13.51 12.18 7.96
C ARG A 7 14.54 11.06 7.95
N GLU A 8 14.44 10.13 8.88
CA GLU A 8 15.27 8.91 8.92
C GLU A 8 14.78 7.82 7.96
N GLY A 9 13.69 8.06 7.23
CA GLY A 9 13.11 7.11 6.28
C GLY A 9 12.42 5.91 6.94
N ALA A 10 12.32 5.85 8.27
CA ALA A 10 11.69 4.76 9.00
C ALA A 10 10.16 4.75 8.85
N LEU A 11 9.55 5.91 8.54
CA LEU A 11 8.13 6.06 8.28
C LEU A 11 7.86 6.52 6.84
N VAL A 12 6.72 6.09 6.31
CA VAL A 12 6.15 6.54 5.04
C VAL A 12 4.80 7.16 5.32
N ARG A 13 4.63 8.41 4.88
CA ARG A 13 3.35 9.11 4.99
C ARG A 13 2.38 8.58 3.93
N ALA A 14 1.17 8.30 4.37
CA ALA A 14 0.02 8.00 3.52
C ALA A 14 -1.01 9.14 3.58
N PRO A 15 -2.00 9.14 2.68
CA PRO A 15 -3.10 10.11 2.74
C PRO A 15 -3.85 10.08 4.08
N GLY A 16 -4.45 11.22 4.44
CA GLY A 16 -5.25 11.36 5.66
C GLY A 16 -4.44 11.42 6.96
N ASP A 17 -3.21 11.97 6.90
CA ASP A 17 -2.31 12.10 8.06
C ASP A 17 -2.04 10.78 8.78
N LEU A 18 -1.79 9.74 7.98
CA LEU A 18 -1.38 8.43 8.47
C LEU A 18 0.10 8.18 8.15
N TRP A 19 0.75 7.44 9.05
CA TRP A 19 2.13 7.00 8.88
C TRP A 19 2.22 5.50 9.05
N PHE A 20 2.97 4.86 8.15
CA PHE A 20 3.26 3.44 8.20
C PHE A 20 4.77 3.22 8.32
N ALA A 21 5.16 2.17 9.04
CA ALA A 21 6.57 1.76 9.06
C ALA A 21 7.02 1.38 7.65
N ARG A 22 8.15 1.92 7.19
CA ARG A 22 8.69 1.64 5.85
C ARG A 22 8.85 0.15 5.59
N ALA A 23 9.42 -0.59 6.54
CA ALA A 23 9.60 -2.03 6.41
C ALA A 23 8.27 -2.78 6.19
N ALA A 24 7.18 -2.33 6.81
CA ALA A 24 5.86 -2.92 6.60
C ALA A 24 5.28 -2.58 5.22
N VAL A 25 5.52 -1.36 4.73
CA VAL A 25 5.15 -0.95 3.37
C VAL A 25 5.94 -1.75 2.34
N ASP A 26 7.24 -1.89 2.49
CA ASP A 26 8.09 -2.64 1.56
C ASP A 26 7.67 -4.12 1.49
N ALA A 27 7.38 -4.74 2.64
CA ALA A 27 6.84 -6.09 2.71
C ALA A 27 5.43 -6.21 2.07
N LEU A 28 4.60 -5.17 2.18
CA LEU A 28 3.31 -5.13 1.47
C LEU A 28 3.50 -5.02 -0.04
N VAL A 29 4.39 -4.14 -0.51
CA VAL A 29 4.70 -3.96 -1.93
C VAL A 29 5.16 -5.28 -2.55
N ALA A 30 6.05 -6.02 -1.88
CA ALA A 30 6.50 -7.33 -2.36
C ALA A 30 5.32 -8.31 -2.55
N ARG A 31 4.41 -8.38 -1.57
CA ARG A 31 3.23 -9.26 -1.64
C ARG A 31 2.23 -8.83 -2.71
N VAL A 32 2.02 -7.52 -2.89
CA VAL A 32 1.13 -6.98 -3.92
C VAL A 32 1.68 -7.24 -5.31
N ARG A 33 2.99 -7.02 -5.54
CA ARG A 33 3.63 -7.35 -6.81
C ARG A 33 3.49 -8.83 -7.15
N ALA A 34 3.81 -9.72 -6.21
CA ALA A 34 3.64 -11.16 -6.41
C ALA A 34 2.19 -11.55 -6.72
N HIS A 35 1.21 -10.88 -6.10
CA HIS A 35 -0.20 -11.11 -6.40
C HIS A 35 -0.56 -10.64 -7.82
N LEU A 36 -0.11 -9.45 -8.23
CA LEU A 36 -0.34 -8.89 -9.55
C LEU A 36 0.33 -9.71 -10.65
N ASP A 37 1.55 -10.22 -10.43
CA ASP A 37 2.24 -11.08 -11.37
C ASP A 37 1.45 -12.39 -11.61
N ALA A 38 0.80 -12.91 -10.56
CA ALA A 38 0.03 -14.15 -10.63
C ALA A 38 -1.42 -13.98 -11.13
N HIS A 39 -2.06 -12.82 -10.90
CA HIS A 39 -3.50 -12.63 -11.13
C HIS A 39 -3.83 -11.47 -12.10
N GLY A 40 -2.86 -10.63 -12.45
CA GLY A 40 -3.01 -9.44 -13.31
C GLY A 40 -3.60 -8.21 -12.61
N GLU A 41 -4.40 -8.41 -11.57
CA GLU A 41 -5.12 -7.36 -10.87
C GLU A 41 -5.24 -7.67 -9.36
N VAL A 42 -5.55 -6.64 -8.58
CA VAL A 42 -5.83 -6.76 -7.14
C VAL A 42 -7.05 -5.91 -6.80
N ASP A 43 -8.08 -6.56 -6.24
CA ASP A 43 -9.26 -5.87 -5.74
C ASP A 43 -9.11 -5.49 -4.25
N THR A 44 -10.09 -4.75 -3.73
CA THR A 44 -10.08 -4.30 -2.33
C THR A 44 -10.12 -5.48 -1.34
N ALA A 45 -10.74 -6.60 -1.70
CA ALA A 45 -10.84 -7.77 -0.82
C ALA A 45 -9.50 -8.53 -0.74
N ALA A 46 -8.82 -8.70 -1.87
CA ALA A 46 -7.47 -9.22 -1.97
C ALA A 46 -6.49 -8.34 -1.18
N TYR A 47 -6.59 -7.01 -1.32
CA TYR A 47 -5.79 -6.09 -0.51
C TYR A 47 -5.96 -6.31 0.99
N LYS A 48 -7.19 -6.47 1.48
CA LYS A 48 -7.43 -6.76 2.91
C LYS A 48 -6.80 -8.06 3.37
N ARG A 49 -6.82 -9.10 2.53
CA ARG A 49 -6.15 -10.37 2.83
C ARG A 49 -4.64 -10.21 2.87
N LEU A 50 -4.08 -9.43 1.93
CA LEU A 50 -2.64 -9.16 1.86
C LEU A 50 -2.18 -8.26 3.01
N THR A 51 -2.96 -7.28 3.44
CA THR A 51 -2.57 -6.40 4.55
C THR A 51 -2.84 -7.04 5.91
N GLY A 52 -3.89 -7.85 6.04
CA GLY A 52 -4.37 -8.37 7.33
C GLY A 52 -4.99 -7.28 8.22
N THR A 53 -5.35 -6.13 7.65
CA THR A 53 -5.76 -4.94 8.40
C THR A 53 -7.22 -4.53 8.15
N THR A 54 -7.74 -3.62 8.98
CA THR A 54 -9.11 -3.10 8.87
C THR A 54 -9.27 -2.07 7.74
N ARG A 55 -10.52 -1.86 7.28
CA ARG A 55 -10.88 -0.91 6.20
C ARG A 55 -10.27 0.50 6.36
N ARG A 56 -10.16 1.00 7.60
CA ARG A 56 -9.59 2.33 7.92
C ARG A 56 -8.14 2.48 7.44
N THR A 57 -7.42 1.37 7.35
CA THR A 57 -6.00 1.34 6.93
C THR A 57 -5.82 0.87 5.49
N THR A 58 -6.74 0.04 4.97
CA THR A 58 -6.60 -0.53 3.62
C THR A 58 -6.65 0.54 2.54
N VAL A 59 -7.63 1.46 2.59
CA VAL A 59 -7.77 2.50 1.55
C VAL A 59 -6.54 3.43 1.51
N PRO A 60 -6.05 3.98 2.63
CA PRO A 60 -4.82 4.78 2.63
C PRO A 60 -3.58 4.02 2.14
N LEU A 61 -3.46 2.72 2.44
CA LEU A 61 -2.37 1.89 1.90
C LEU A 61 -2.48 1.70 0.39
N MET A 62 -3.69 1.50 -0.13
CA MET A 62 -3.94 1.38 -1.56
C MET A 62 -3.59 2.67 -2.30
N GLU A 63 -3.99 3.82 -1.76
CA GLU A 63 -3.63 5.13 -2.32
C GLU A 63 -2.12 5.42 -2.22
N LEU A 64 -1.48 5.00 -1.13
CA LEU A 64 -0.03 5.09 -1.00
C LEU A 64 0.69 4.27 -2.08
N LEU A 65 0.26 3.02 -2.33
CA LEU A 65 0.88 2.18 -3.36
C LEU A 65 0.64 2.74 -4.78
N ASP A 66 -0.49 3.40 -5.01
CA ASP A 66 -0.73 4.14 -6.25
C ASP A 66 0.25 5.33 -6.40
N ALA A 67 0.43 6.11 -5.34
CA ALA A 67 1.35 7.25 -5.31
C ALA A 67 2.82 6.83 -5.48
N LEU A 68 3.21 5.67 -4.93
CA LEU A 68 4.52 5.05 -5.12
C LEU A 68 4.71 4.42 -6.51
N GLY A 69 3.68 4.43 -7.36
CA GLY A 69 3.73 3.87 -8.71
C GLY A 69 3.81 2.34 -8.74
N VAL A 70 3.43 1.67 -7.66
CA VAL A 70 3.36 0.20 -7.59
C VAL A 70 2.08 -0.30 -8.29
N THR A 71 0.98 0.42 -8.09
CA THR A 71 -0.31 0.11 -8.70
C THR A 71 -0.89 1.31 -9.43
N ARG A 72 -1.87 1.04 -10.30
CA ARG A 72 -2.75 2.05 -10.90
C ARG A 72 -4.19 1.57 -10.75
N ARG A 73 -5.08 2.49 -10.39
CA ARG A 73 -6.53 2.21 -10.34
C ARG A 73 -7.10 2.01 -11.75
N ASP A 74 -7.84 0.93 -11.92
CA ASP A 74 -8.62 0.59 -13.10
C ASP A 74 -10.02 0.16 -12.66
N GLY A 75 -10.98 1.09 -12.76
CA GLY A 75 -12.31 0.93 -12.17
C GLY A 75 -12.27 0.69 -10.65
N ASP A 76 -12.77 -0.48 -10.24
CA ASP A 76 -12.82 -0.94 -8.85
C ASP A 76 -11.60 -1.80 -8.44
N ARG A 77 -10.68 -2.02 -9.38
CA ARG A 77 -9.50 -2.84 -9.20
C ARG A 77 -8.23 -2.01 -9.38
N ARG A 78 -7.10 -2.64 -9.10
CA ARG A 78 -5.77 -2.09 -9.33
C ARG A 78 -4.95 -3.06 -10.15
N VAL A 79 -4.20 -2.53 -11.10
CA VAL A 79 -3.27 -3.28 -11.95
C VAL A 79 -1.85 -2.80 -11.69
N ALA A 80 -0.86 -3.60 -12.10
CA ALA A 80 0.54 -3.17 -12.09
C ALA A 80 0.69 -1.92 -12.97
N ARG A 81 1.54 -0.98 -12.52
CA ARG A 81 1.87 0.20 -13.32
C ARG A 81 2.93 -0.12 -14.37
#